data_AF-A0A961RRR0-F1
#
_entry.id   AF-A0A961RRR0-F1
#
_cell.length_a   1.000
_cell.length_b   1.000
_cell.length_c   1.000
_cell.angle_alpha   90.00
_cell.angle_beta   90.00
_cell.angle_gamma   90.00
#
_symmetry.space_group_name_H-M   'P 1'
#
loop_
_entity.id
_entity.type
_entity.pdbx_description
1 polymer ?
#
loop_
_entity_poly.entity_id
_entity_poly.type
_entity_poly.pdbx_seq_one_letter_code
_entity_poly.pdbx_strand_id
1 'polypeptide(L)'
;MIGDNSFGIIALLLTTAFLPMLAVTVTAFAKIAVVIFIVRNALGIQQLPPNIILYALSLILAVYVAMPVLQQGYGELEARNFEFGSFEEWRDAG
;
A
#
# COMPACT_ATOMS: atom_id res chain seq x y z
N MET A 1 -21.84 12.84 22.23
CA MET A 1 -20.55 13.30 21.66
C MET A 1 -19.84 12.27 20.77
N ILE A 2 -20.43 11.07 20.48
CA ILE A 2 -19.93 10.13 19.45
C ILE A 2 -20.75 10.19 18.15
N GLY A 3 -21.94 10.80 18.17
CA GLY A 3 -22.87 10.83 17.02
C GLY A 3 -22.48 11.78 15.88
N ASP A 4 -21.78 12.87 16.16
CA ASP A 4 -21.64 13.99 15.22
C ASP A 4 -20.53 13.77 14.16
N ASN A 5 -19.56 12.90 14.45
CA ASN A 5 -18.41 12.61 13.57
C ASN A 5 -18.45 11.18 13.00
N SER A 6 -19.61 10.52 13.05
CA SER A 6 -19.77 9.10 12.67
C SER A 6 -19.25 8.81 11.26
N PHE A 7 -19.49 9.74 10.32
CA PHE A 7 -18.99 9.64 8.95
C PHE A 7 -17.45 9.70 8.87
N GLY A 8 -16.81 10.58 9.63
CA GLY A 8 -15.35 10.69 9.65
C GLY A 8 -14.65 9.44 10.21
N ILE A 9 -15.25 8.82 11.24
CA ILE A 9 -14.74 7.55 11.79
C ILE A 9 -14.88 6.44 10.76
N ILE A 10 -16.01 6.36 10.05
CA ILE A 10 -16.21 5.37 8.98
C ILE A 10 -15.18 5.57 7.87
N ALA A 11 -14.96 6.80 7.41
CA ALA A 11 -13.97 7.12 6.37
C ALA A 11 -12.54 6.76 6.79
N LEU A 12 -12.16 7.02 8.05
CA LEU A 12 -10.86 6.67 8.60
C LEU A 12 -10.66 5.14 8.64
N LEU A 13 -11.67 4.41 9.12
CA LEU A 13 -11.62 2.95 9.22
C LEU A 13 -11.50 2.31 7.83
N LEU A 14 -12.28 2.80 6.85
CA LEU A 14 -12.20 2.33 5.47
C LEU A 14 -10.81 2.57 4.89
N THR A 15 -10.28 3.78 5.05
CA THR A 15 -8.96 4.13 4.53
C THR A 15 -7.86 3.27 5.18
N THR A 16 -7.90 3.08 6.49
CA THR A 16 -6.90 2.29 7.23
C THR A 16 -6.98 0.80 6.90
N ALA A 17 -8.18 0.25 6.70
CA ALA A 17 -8.36 -1.14 6.31
C ALA A 17 -7.91 -1.41 4.87
N PHE A 18 -8.10 -0.44 3.97
CA PHE A 18 -7.75 -0.57 2.56
C PHE A 18 -6.25 -0.32 2.29
N LEU A 19 -5.61 0.53 3.10
CA LEU A 19 -4.19 0.86 2.99
C LEU A 19 -3.26 -0.37 2.93
N PRO A 20 -3.33 -1.36 3.86
CA PRO A 20 -2.46 -2.53 3.80
C PRO A 20 -2.78 -3.43 2.58
N MET A 21 -4.03 -3.47 2.13
CA MET A 21 -4.43 -4.23 0.94
C MET A 21 -3.82 -3.64 -0.33
N LEU A 22 -3.88 -2.31 -0.48
CA LEU A 22 -3.21 -1.62 -1.58
C LEU A 22 -1.70 -1.79 -1.52
N ALA A 23 -1.11 -1.69 -0.32
CA ALA A 23 0.32 -1.86 -0.14
C ALA A 23 0.82 -3.22 -0.64
N VAL A 24 0.07 -4.31 -0.47
CA VAL A 24 0.49 -5.64 -0.96
C VAL A 24 0.15 -5.90 -2.43
N THR A 25 -0.88 -5.25 -2.98
CA THR A 25 -1.35 -5.49 -4.36
C THR A 25 -0.67 -4.59 -5.39
N VAL A 26 -0.41 -3.33 -5.04
CA VAL A 26 0.16 -2.32 -5.94
C VAL A 26 1.69 -2.38 -5.98
N THR A 27 2.32 -2.96 -4.95
CA THR A 27 3.79 -3.07 -4.88
C THR A 27 4.33 -4.39 -5.46
N ALA A 28 5.64 -4.58 -5.37
CA ALA A 28 6.32 -5.80 -5.82
C ALA A 28 6.07 -7.03 -4.94
N PHE A 29 5.30 -6.92 -3.84
CA PHE A 29 5.06 -8.01 -2.90
C PHE A 29 4.57 -9.30 -3.57
N ALA A 30 3.53 -9.22 -4.41
CA ALA A 30 2.95 -10.40 -5.05
C ALA A 30 3.98 -11.17 -5.92
N LYS A 31 4.83 -10.45 -6.66
CA LYS A 31 5.88 -11.07 -7.49
C LYS A 31 6.92 -11.77 -6.64
N ILE A 32 7.41 -11.10 -5.60
CA ILE A 32 8.43 -11.65 -4.69
C ILE A 32 7.88 -12.91 -3.99
N ALA A 33 6.66 -12.85 -3.46
CA ALA A 33 6.02 -13.98 -2.81
C ALA A 33 5.88 -15.18 -3.74
N VAL A 34 5.33 -14.98 -4.95
CA VAL A 34 5.14 -16.05 -5.93
C VAL A 34 6.47 -16.72 -6.30
N VAL A 35 7.54 -15.95 -6.55
CA VAL A 35 8.85 -16.51 -6.87
C VAL A 35 9.37 -17.36 -5.71
N ILE A 36 9.27 -16.88 -4.47
CA ILE A 36 9.69 -17.63 -3.29
C ILE A 36 8.87 -18.92 -3.13
N PHE A 37 7.56 -18.89 -3.40
CA PHE A 37 6.71 -20.10 -3.38
C PHE A 37 7.12 -21.11 -4.44
N ILE A 38 7.42 -20.65 -5.66
CA ILE A 38 7.92 -21.52 -6.74
C ILE A 38 9.24 -22.17 -6.31
N VAL A 39 10.17 -21.40 -5.74
CA VAL A 39 11.44 -21.93 -5.22
C VAL A 39 11.20 -22.99 -4.14
N ARG A 40 10.29 -22.76 -3.19
CA ARG A 40 9.96 -23.78 -2.18
C ARG A 40 9.48 -25.07 -2.84
N ASN A 41 8.55 -24.98 -3.78
CA ASN A 41 8.03 -26.17 -4.46
C ASN A 41 9.13 -26.88 -5.26
N ALA A 42 10.05 -26.12 -5.87
CA ALA A 42 11.19 -26.67 -6.62
C ALA A 42 12.20 -27.40 -5.73
N LEU A 43 12.34 -27.03 -4.46
CA LEU A 43 13.23 -27.70 -3.51
C LEU A 43 12.70 -29.08 -3.05
N GLY A 44 11.45 -29.45 -3.35
CA GLY A 44 10.88 -30.76 -3.02
C GLY A 44 10.74 -31.06 -1.52
N ILE A 45 11.01 -30.06 -0.66
CA ILE A 45 10.92 -30.17 0.80
C ILE A 45 9.50 -29.87 1.28
N GLN A 46 8.96 -30.76 2.11
CA GLN A 46 7.63 -30.57 2.71
C GLN A 46 7.76 -29.77 4.01
N GLN A 47 6.88 -28.78 4.18
CA GLN A 47 6.68 -27.95 5.39
C GLN A 47 7.80 -26.98 5.80
N LEU A 48 9.03 -27.17 5.32
CA LEU A 48 10.10 -26.18 5.46
C LEU A 48 10.27 -25.44 4.13
N PRO A 49 10.33 -24.10 4.10
CA PRO A 49 9.99 -23.14 5.17
C PRO A 49 8.46 -22.93 5.31
N PRO A 50 7.95 -22.63 6.53
CA PRO A 50 6.53 -22.32 6.77
C PRO A 50 6.03 -21.12 5.95
N ASN A 51 4.75 -21.15 5.51
CA ASN A 51 4.12 -20.07 4.72
C ASN A 51 4.30 -18.68 5.36
N ILE A 52 4.15 -18.59 6.68
CA ILE A 52 4.25 -17.32 7.42
C ILE A 52 5.64 -16.68 7.29
N ILE A 53 6.70 -17.49 7.24
CA ILE A 53 8.07 -17.00 7.06
C ILE A 53 8.24 -16.47 5.64
N LEU A 54 7.71 -17.17 4.63
CA LEU A 54 7.79 -16.72 3.24
C LEU A 54 7.07 -15.39 3.03
N TYR A 55 5.90 -15.22 3.63
CA TYR A 55 5.17 -13.94 3.57
C TYR A 55 5.89 -12.82 4.31
N ALA A 56 6.46 -13.09 5.49
CA ALA A 56 7.24 -12.10 6.23
C ALA A 56 8.47 -11.63 5.44
N LEU A 57 9.22 -12.57 4.85
CA LEU A 57 10.36 -12.26 3.99
C LEU A 57 9.92 -11.44 2.77
N SER A 58 8.82 -11.81 2.15
CA SER A 58 8.28 -11.10 0.99
C SER A 58 7.87 -9.66 1.34
N LEU A 59 7.28 -9.43 2.52
CA LEU A 59 6.92 -8.09 2.99
C LEU A 59 8.15 -7.21 3.23
N ILE A 60 9.17 -7.73 3.91
CA ILE A 60 10.40 -6.99 4.20
C ILE A 60 11.09 -6.58 2.88
N LEU A 61 11.23 -7.52 1.95
CA LEU A 61 11.83 -7.26 0.65
C LEU A 61 10.99 -6.28 -0.19
N ALA A 62 9.66 -6.40 -0.16
CA ALA A 62 8.77 -5.51 -0.89
C ALA A 62 8.88 -4.07 -0.38
N VAL A 63 8.90 -3.87 0.95
CA VAL A 63 9.10 -2.54 1.55
C VAL A 63 10.45 -1.97 1.17
N TYR A 64 11.52 -2.78 1.26
CA TYR A 64 12.87 -2.37 0.88
C TYR A 64 12.94 -1.88 -0.58
N VAL A 65 12.34 -2.63 -1.51
CA VAL A 65 12.29 -2.27 -2.94
C VAL A 65 11.40 -1.04 -3.19
N ALA A 66 10.36 -0.83 -2.39
CA ALA A 66 9.43 0.28 -2.53
C ALA A 66 9.93 1.62 -1.96
N MET A 67 10.94 1.62 -1.08
CA MET A 67 11.52 2.83 -0.48
C MET A 67 11.79 3.98 -1.47
N PRO A 68 12.49 3.79 -2.61
CA PRO A 68 12.77 4.88 -3.54
C PRO A 68 11.51 5.45 -4.20
N VAL A 69 10.50 4.62 -4.47
CA VAL A 69 9.23 5.06 -5.06
C VAL A 69 8.48 5.97 -4.09
N LEU A 70 8.49 5.61 -2.80
CA LEU A 70 7.90 6.44 -1.75
C LEU A 70 8.63 7.79 -1.65
N GLN A 71 9.97 7.77 -1.61
CA GLN A 71 10.78 8.99 -1.52
C GLN A 71 10.56 9.92 -2.72
N GLN A 72 10.52 9.37 -3.94
CA GLN A 72 10.22 10.14 -5.15
C GLN A 72 8.82 10.74 -5.10
N GLY A 73 7.81 9.94 -4.72
CA GLY A 73 6.44 10.42 -4.58
C GLY A 73 6.31 11.56 -3.58
N TYR A 74 6.92 11.43 -2.38
CA TYR A 74 6.92 12.51 -1.39
C TYR A 74 7.65 13.77 -1.89
N GLY A 75 8.78 13.61 -2.58
CA GLY A 75 9.51 14.74 -3.16
C GLY A 75 8.72 15.46 -4.27
N GLU A 76 7.97 14.73 -5.08
CA GLU A 76 7.10 15.32 -6.11
C GLU A 76 5.90 16.07 -5.51
N LEU A 77 5.33 15.57 -4.42
CA LEU A 77 4.23 16.24 -3.71
C LEU A 77 4.68 17.56 -3.07
N GLU A 78 5.92 17.62 -2.57
CA GLU A 78 6.48 18.86 -2.00
C GLU A 78 6.84 19.86 -3.12
N ALA A 79 7.34 19.38 -4.25
CA ALA A 79 7.70 20.24 -5.39
C ALA A 79 6.46 20.79 -6.13
N ARG A 80 5.34 20.06 -6.12
CA ARG A 80 4.06 20.51 -6.65
C ARG A 80 3.24 21.11 -5.52
N ASN A 81 3.35 22.43 -5.32
CA ASN A 81 2.35 23.17 -4.56
C ASN A 81 1.00 23.02 -5.27
N PHE A 82 0.22 22.01 -4.87
CA PHE A 82 -1.12 21.79 -5.39
C PHE A 82 -1.96 23.02 -5.03
N GLU A 83 -2.14 23.93 -5.99
CA GLU A 83 -3.25 24.87 -5.98
C GLU A 83 -4.51 24.03 -6.14
N PHE A 84 -5.05 23.58 -5.01
CA PHE A 84 -6.37 22.96 -4.98
C PHE A 84 -7.34 24.01 -5.50
N GLY A 85 -7.68 23.93 -6.79
CA GLY A 85 -8.68 24.79 -7.40
C GLY A 85 -9.89 24.80 -6.50
N SER A 86 -10.26 25.99 -6.02
CA SER A 86 -11.28 26.11 -4.99
C SER A 86 -12.57 25.52 -5.54
N PHE A 87 -13.41 24.99 -4.64
CA PHE A 87 -14.74 24.49 -5.03
C PHE A 87 -15.58 25.59 -5.74
N GLU A 88 -15.21 26.85 -5.55
CA GLU A 88 -15.72 28.03 -6.24
C GLU A 88 -15.33 28.08 -7.72
N GLU A 89 -14.09 27.71 -8.07
CA GLU A 89 -13.60 27.64 -9.45
C GLU A 89 -14.37 26.61 -10.29
N TRP A 90 -14.72 25.47 -9.70
CA TRP A 90 -15.53 24.41 -10.34
C TRP A 90 -17.01 24.76 -10.46
N ARG A 91 -17.49 25.69 -9.62
CA ARG A 91 -18.85 26.23 -9.73
C ARG A 91 -18.90 27.34 -10.77
N ASP A 92 -17.86 28.14 -10.89
CA ASP A 92 -17.80 29.32 -11.77
C ASP A 92 -17.35 28.96 -13.22
N ALA A 93 -16.84 27.73 -13.44
CA ALA A 93 -16.53 27.16 -14.75
C ALA A 93 -17.73 26.46 -15.45
N GLY A 94 -18.93 26.52 -14.86
CA GLY A 94 -20.20 26.04 -15.41
C GLY A 94 -21.12 27.16 -15.86
#